data_AF-A0A1C7MVB2-F1
#
_entry.id   AF-A0A1C7MVB2-F1
#
_cell.length_a   1.000
_cell.length_b   1.000
_cell.length_c   1.000
_cell.angle_alpha   90.00
_cell.angle_beta   90.00
_cell.angle_gamma   90.00
#
_symmetry.space_group_name_H-M   'P 1'
#
loop_
_entity.id
_entity.type
_entity.pdbx_description
1 polymer ?
#
loop_
_entity_poly.entity_id
_entity_poly.type
_entity_poly.pdbx_seq_one_letter_code
_entity_poly.pdbx_strand_id
1 'polypeptide(L)'
;MHSCRSLSVMGRATVINSLILSQCWFLFRVVPIPKSSLQAIRSLVSSFMNHSIFPRCGWHILTASKKEGGFGLLDPELQQSALYYRWLDPFLFPRPDHSMVHDFFRAHLCTSFLSSQPLIGLLFPRARPHATPGANLTTVSMVCGTMDAIPRRQFTYIPNPIECLLLPLRAVVIPSASFRLSPILRDAL
;
A
#
# COMPACT_ATOMS: atom_id res chain seq x y z
N MET A 1 -43.54 13.68 3.66
CA MET A 1 -42.86 14.10 4.90
C MET A 1 -42.06 12.93 5.50
N HIS A 2 -41.05 12.41 4.79
CA HIS A 2 -40.17 11.34 5.31
C HIS A 2 -38.96 11.97 6.00
N SER A 3 -39.22 12.62 7.15
CA SER A 3 -38.22 13.35 7.91
C SER A 3 -37.40 12.38 8.78
N CYS A 4 -36.08 12.41 8.55
CA CYS A 4 -35.02 12.06 9.51
C CYS A 4 -35.14 10.71 10.24
N ARG A 5 -34.68 9.63 9.61
CA ARG A 5 -34.11 8.51 10.38
C ARG A 5 -32.83 9.02 11.05
N SER A 6 -32.90 9.45 12.31
CA SER A 6 -31.71 9.74 13.10
C SER A 6 -30.97 8.42 13.36
N LEU A 7 -30.10 8.03 12.44
CA LEU A 7 -29.26 6.86 12.62
C LEU A 7 -28.36 7.11 13.83
N SER A 8 -28.30 6.13 14.74
CA SER A 8 -27.27 6.07 15.79
C SER A 8 -25.88 6.25 15.16
N VAL A 9 -24.93 6.82 15.90
CA VAL A 9 -23.55 6.99 15.44
C VAL A 9 -22.96 5.66 14.94
N MET A 10 -23.28 4.55 15.62
CA MET A 10 -22.89 3.20 15.20
C MET A 10 -23.61 2.74 13.92
N GLY A 11 -24.87 3.12 13.75
CA GLY A 11 -25.62 2.90 12.51
C GLY A 11 -25.00 3.65 11.33
N ARG A 12 -24.55 4.89 11.55
CA ARG A 12 -23.83 5.69 10.54
C ARG A 12 -22.50 5.06 10.15
N ALA A 13 -21.70 4.63 11.13
CA ALA A 13 -20.44 3.92 10.88
C ALA A 13 -20.64 2.63 10.06
N THR A 14 -21.71 1.89 10.35
CA THR A 14 -22.05 0.66 9.63
C THR A 14 -22.48 0.95 8.19
N VAL A 15 -23.33 1.96 7.96
CA VAL A 15 -23.72 2.38 6.61
C VAL A 15 -22.51 2.82 5.80
N ILE A 16 -21.58 3.57 6.39
CA ILE A 16 -20.36 3.99 5.69
C ILE A 16 -19.52 2.77 5.28
N ASN A 17 -19.21 1.87 6.22
CA ASN A 17 -18.38 0.70 5.94
C ASN A 17 -19.03 -0.25 4.92
N SER A 18 -20.34 -0.50 5.05
CA SER A 18 -21.03 -1.53 4.27
C SER A 18 -21.60 -1.04 2.95
N LEU A 19 -21.96 0.23 2.80
CA LEU A 19 -22.60 0.76 1.60
C LEU A 19 -21.70 1.70 0.81
N ILE A 20 -21.13 2.72 1.46
CA ILE A 20 -20.35 3.76 0.76
C ILE A 20 -18.97 3.22 0.42
N LEU A 21 -18.24 2.73 1.42
CA LEU A 21 -16.87 2.28 1.26
C LEU A 21 -16.76 0.98 0.46
N SER A 22 -17.74 0.08 0.59
CA SER A 22 -17.76 -1.18 -0.17
C SER A 22 -17.76 -0.96 -1.69
N GLN A 23 -18.46 0.07 -2.18
CA GLN A 23 -18.46 0.46 -3.59
C GLN A 23 -17.11 1.05 -4.01
N CYS A 24 -16.50 1.87 -3.14
CA CYS A 24 -15.18 2.45 -3.40
C CYS A 24 -14.09 1.38 -3.54
N TRP A 25 -14.15 0.27 -2.80
CA TRP A 25 -13.14 -0.78 -2.85
C TRP A 25 -12.97 -1.42 -4.23
N PHE A 26 -14.06 -1.58 -4.97
CA PHE A 26 -13.99 -2.11 -6.33
C PHE A 26 -13.17 -1.19 -7.24
N LEU A 27 -13.44 0.12 -7.16
CA LEU A 27 -12.70 1.12 -7.93
C LEU A 27 -11.24 1.21 -7.50
N PHE A 28 -10.98 1.21 -6.19
CA PHE A 28 -9.63 1.33 -5.63
C PHE A 28 -8.73 0.15 -6.01
N ARG A 29 -9.31 -1.02 -6.26
CA ARG A 29 -8.58 -2.20 -6.68
C ARG A 29 -8.04 -2.11 -8.10
N VAL A 30 -8.72 -1.37 -8.98
CA VAL A 30 -8.46 -1.33 -10.43
C VAL A 30 -7.74 -0.04 -10.82
N VAL A 31 -8.15 1.09 -10.24
CA VAL A 31 -7.68 2.41 -10.64
C VAL A 31 -6.78 2.98 -9.54
N PRO A 32 -5.58 3.46 -9.89
CA PRO A 32 -4.78 4.23 -8.95
C PRO A 32 -5.50 5.56 -8.66
N ILE A 33 -5.99 5.71 -7.42
CA ILE A 33 -6.70 6.91 -6.97
C ILE A 33 -5.71 7.86 -6.29
N PRO A 34 -5.65 9.14 -6.69
CA PRO A 34 -4.75 10.11 -6.07
C PRO A 34 -5.15 10.41 -4.62
N LYS A 35 -4.13 10.78 -3.83
CA LYS A 35 -4.32 11.12 -2.42
C LYS A 35 -5.34 12.23 -2.20
N SER A 36 -5.42 13.21 -3.09
CA SER A 36 -6.42 14.29 -3.03
C SER A 36 -7.87 13.75 -3.02
N SER A 37 -8.18 12.78 -3.88
CA SER A 37 -9.49 12.14 -3.93
C SER A 37 -9.77 11.31 -2.67
N LEU A 38 -8.77 10.62 -2.12
CA LEU A 38 -8.92 9.89 -0.86
C LEU A 38 -9.18 10.84 0.31
N GLN A 39 -8.52 12.01 0.33
CA GLN A 39 -8.77 13.04 1.35
C GLN A 39 -10.17 13.66 1.21
N ALA A 40 -10.68 13.81 -0.01
CA ALA A 40 -12.07 14.24 -0.24
C ALA A 40 -13.07 13.20 0.30
N ILE A 41 -12.84 11.90 0.04
CA ILE A 41 -13.67 10.82 0.58
C ILE A 41 -13.62 10.80 2.12
N ARG A 42 -12.41 10.89 2.69
CA ARG A 42 -12.21 10.98 4.15
C ARG A 42 -12.95 12.18 4.76
N SER A 43 -12.91 13.33 4.10
CA SER A 43 -13.61 14.54 4.54
C SER A 43 -15.13 14.36 4.51
N LEU A 44 -15.67 13.77 3.45
CA LEU A 44 -17.09 13.46 3.32
C LEU A 44 -17.55 12.49 4.43
N VAL A 45 -16.80 11.41 4.64
CA VAL A 45 -17.07 10.42 5.68
C VAL A 45 -17.00 11.05 7.07
N SER A 46 -15.99 11.88 7.34
CA SER A 46 -15.85 12.59 8.61
C SER A 46 -17.01 13.56 8.85
N SER A 47 -17.44 14.30 7.81
CA SER A 47 -18.59 15.20 7.89
C SER A 47 -19.89 14.45 8.18
N PHE A 48 -20.09 13.29 7.55
CA PHE A 48 -21.27 12.45 7.78
C PHE A 48 -21.27 11.83 9.19
N MET A 49 -20.11 11.39 9.69
CA MET A 49 -20.00 10.85 11.05
C MET A 49 -20.26 11.91 12.11
N ASN A 50 -19.58 13.05 11.98
CA ASN A 50 -19.66 14.17 12.92
C ASN A 50 -20.94 15.01 12.78
N HIS A 51 -21.85 14.64 11.88
CA HIS A 51 -23.15 15.27 11.78
C HIS A 51 -23.92 15.10 13.10
N SER A 52 -24.20 16.22 13.76
CA SER A 52 -24.88 16.30 15.06
C SER A 52 -24.15 15.60 16.22
N ILE A 53 -22.81 15.54 16.19
CA ILE A 53 -21.98 15.06 17.32
C ILE A 53 -21.17 16.23 17.89
N PHE A 54 -21.22 16.41 19.23
CA PHE A 54 -20.36 17.32 19.98
C PHE A 54 -19.81 16.60 21.22
N PRO A 55 -18.48 16.65 21.50
CA PRO A 55 -17.42 17.24 20.67
C PRO A 55 -17.15 16.42 19.39
N ARG A 56 -16.58 17.06 18.36
CA ARG A 56 -16.26 16.39 17.09
C ARG A 56 -15.20 15.31 17.32
N CYS A 57 -15.42 14.12 16.77
CA CYS A 57 -14.46 13.03 16.84
C CYS A 57 -13.35 13.24 15.78
N GLY A 58 -12.10 13.16 16.22
CA GLY A 58 -10.94 13.12 15.33
C GLY A 58 -10.91 11.83 14.51
N TRP A 59 -10.31 11.89 13.32
CA TRP A 59 -10.25 10.74 12.40
C TRP A 59 -9.64 9.49 13.03
N HIS A 60 -8.56 9.65 13.81
CA HIS A 60 -7.91 8.56 14.53
C HIS A 60 -8.89 7.79 15.44
N ILE A 61 -9.83 8.49 16.08
CA ILE A 61 -10.85 7.87 16.95
C ILE A 61 -11.91 7.15 16.11
N LEU A 62 -12.28 7.71 14.96
CA LEU A 62 -13.21 7.08 14.02
C LEU A 62 -12.66 5.76 13.46
N THR A 63 -11.37 5.72 13.13
CA THR A 63 -10.71 4.52 12.58
C THR A 63 -10.24 3.53 13.63
N ALA A 64 -10.16 3.93 14.90
CA ALA A 64 -9.72 3.05 15.99
C ALA A 64 -10.61 1.81 16.12
N SER A 65 -10.04 0.72 16.64
CA SER A 65 -10.74 -0.55 16.78
C SER A 65 -11.93 -0.44 17.73
N LYS A 66 -13.00 -1.19 17.46
CA LYS A 66 -14.15 -1.31 18.38
C LYS A 66 -13.75 -1.80 19.76
N LYS A 67 -12.68 -2.60 19.85
CA LYS A 67 -12.13 -3.09 21.13
C LYS A 67 -11.49 -1.98 21.98
N GLU A 68 -11.04 -0.91 21.34
CA GLU A 68 -10.37 0.24 21.97
C GLU A 68 -11.35 1.41 22.18
N GLY A 69 -12.66 1.18 21.99
CA GLY A 69 -13.69 2.22 22.08
C GLY A 69 -13.84 3.09 20.82
N GLY A 70 -13.21 2.71 19.71
CA GLY A 70 -13.36 3.39 18.41
C GLY A 70 -14.55 2.88 17.60
N PHE A 71 -14.78 3.50 16.44
CA PHE A 71 -15.90 3.15 15.55
C PHE A 71 -15.57 2.06 14.52
N GLY A 72 -14.29 1.69 14.37
CA GLY A 72 -13.82 0.68 13.43
C GLY A 72 -14.06 1.06 11.98
N LEU A 73 -13.99 2.36 11.67
CA LEU A 73 -14.09 2.84 10.30
C LEU A 73 -12.83 2.46 9.51
N LEU A 74 -13.00 1.97 8.29
CA LEU A 74 -11.85 1.64 7.43
C LEU A 74 -11.24 2.92 6.84
N ASP A 75 -9.94 3.10 7.03
CA ASP A 75 -9.21 4.22 6.43
C ASP A 75 -9.04 3.98 4.91
N PRO A 76 -9.52 4.90 4.04
CA PRO A 76 -9.44 4.73 2.59
C PRO A 76 -8.02 4.63 2.04
N GLU A 77 -7.05 5.34 2.62
CA GLU A 77 -5.64 5.31 2.17
C GLU A 77 -5.00 3.98 2.56
N LEU A 78 -5.19 3.54 3.81
CA LEU A 78 -4.69 2.24 4.26
C LEU A 78 -5.34 1.08 3.50
N GLN A 79 -6.65 1.16 3.26
CA GLN A 79 -7.37 0.13 2.52
C GLN A 79 -6.93 0.06 1.06
N GLN A 80 -6.65 1.20 0.42
CA GLN A 80 -6.12 1.19 -0.93
C GLN A 80 -4.76 0.48 -0.98
N SER A 81 -3.83 0.83 -0.08
CA SER A 81 -2.54 0.13 0.02
C SER A 81 -2.74 -1.37 0.27
N ALA A 82 -3.65 -1.76 1.15
CA ALA A 82 -3.97 -3.17 1.41
C ALA A 82 -4.52 -3.90 0.17
N LEU A 83 -5.35 -3.23 -0.66
CA LEU A 83 -5.84 -3.82 -1.91
C LEU A 83 -4.72 -4.00 -2.95
N TYR A 84 -3.78 -3.06 -3.00
CA TYR A 84 -2.61 -3.13 -3.88
C TYR A 84 -1.57 -4.15 -3.40
N TYR A 85 -1.56 -4.49 -2.10
CA TYR A 85 -0.71 -5.55 -1.55
C TYR A 85 -0.92 -6.89 -2.27
N ARG A 86 -2.12 -7.17 -2.78
CA ARG A 86 -2.39 -8.36 -3.61
C ARG A 86 -1.47 -8.48 -4.83
N TRP A 87 -1.03 -7.36 -5.41
CA TRP A 87 -0.08 -7.36 -6.53
C TRP A 87 1.36 -7.57 -6.09
N LEU A 88 1.67 -7.23 -4.83
CA LEU A 88 2.99 -7.35 -4.23
C LEU A 88 3.25 -8.75 -3.64
N ASP A 89 2.21 -9.36 -3.08
CA ASP A 89 2.28 -10.65 -2.37
C ASP A 89 3.00 -11.76 -3.15
N PRO A 90 2.75 -11.98 -4.47
CA PRO A 90 3.43 -13.03 -5.21
C PRO A 90 4.94 -12.78 -5.42
N PHE A 91 5.40 -11.53 -5.34
CA PHE A 91 6.83 -11.20 -5.41
C PHE A 91 7.53 -11.46 -4.08
N LEU A 92 6.85 -11.20 -2.96
CA LEU A 92 7.40 -11.42 -1.62
C LEU A 92 7.36 -12.91 -1.24
N PHE A 93 6.30 -13.61 -1.66
CA PHE A 93 6.05 -15.01 -1.35
C PHE A 93 5.80 -15.79 -2.65
N PRO A 94 6.87 -16.25 -3.32
CA PRO A 94 6.76 -17.01 -4.56
C PRO A 94 5.92 -18.26 -4.34
N ARG A 95 4.88 -18.42 -5.16
CA ARG A 95 4.05 -19.63 -5.24
C ARG A 95 4.36 -20.36 -6.56
N PRO A 96 4.27 -21.70 -6.60
CA PRO A 96 4.56 -22.47 -7.82
C PRO A 96 3.64 -22.09 -8.99
N ASP A 97 2.43 -21.60 -8.69
CA ASP A 97 1.46 -21.16 -9.69
C ASP A 97 1.65 -19.66 -10.01
N HIS A 98 2.13 -19.37 -11.21
CA HIS A 98 2.19 -18.00 -11.72
C HIS A 98 1.01 -17.73 -12.66
N SER A 99 0.18 -16.75 -12.29
CA SER A 99 -0.85 -16.22 -13.19
C SER A 99 -0.19 -15.42 -14.30
N MET A 100 -0.71 -15.46 -15.53
CA MET A 100 -0.26 -14.59 -16.63
C MET A 100 -0.23 -13.09 -16.24
N VAL A 101 -1.13 -12.67 -15.35
CA VAL A 101 -1.18 -11.30 -14.85
C VAL A 101 0.06 -10.97 -14.01
N HIS A 102 0.58 -11.93 -13.26
CA HIS A 102 1.81 -11.77 -12.49
C HIS A 102 3.02 -11.61 -13.42
N ASP A 103 3.11 -12.41 -14.50
CA ASP A 103 4.22 -12.31 -15.45
C ASP A 103 4.19 -10.99 -16.24
N PHE A 104 3.00 -10.57 -16.68
CA PHE A 104 2.82 -9.26 -17.30
C PHE A 104 3.23 -8.13 -16.35
N PHE A 105 2.76 -8.18 -15.10
CA PHE A 105 3.08 -7.17 -14.12
C PHE A 105 4.57 -7.17 -13.74
N ARG A 106 5.19 -8.35 -13.67
CA ARG A 106 6.65 -8.49 -13.50
C ARG A 106 7.40 -7.83 -14.65
N ALA A 107 7.04 -8.11 -15.90
CA ALA A 107 7.66 -7.47 -17.05
C ALA A 107 7.49 -5.95 -17.00
N HIS A 108 6.30 -5.46 -16.63
CA HIS A 108 6.01 -4.05 -16.49
C HIS A 108 6.87 -3.37 -15.39
N LEU A 109 7.08 -4.04 -14.25
CA LEU A 109 7.98 -3.57 -13.19
C LEU A 109 9.45 -3.55 -13.66
N CYS A 110 9.91 -4.60 -14.34
CA CYS A 110 11.28 -4.64 -14.88
C CYS A 110 11.53 -3.48 -15.85
N THR A 111 10.58 -3.21 -16.74
CA THR A 111 10.65 -2.06 -17.66
C THR A 111 10.64 -0.73 -16.90
N SER A 112 9.79 -0.60 -15.88
CA SER A 112 9.68 0.64 -15.10
C SER A 112 10.92 0.92 -14.24
N PHE A 113 11.58 -0.13 -13.73
CA PHE A 113 12.81 0.00 -12.93
C PHE A 113 14.10 -0.09 -13.74
N LEU A 114 14.00 -0.32 -15.06
CA LEU A 114 15.16 -0.58 -15.93
C LEU A 114 16.08 -1.69 -15.38
N SER A 115 15.48 -2.72 -14.77
CA SER A 115 16.20 -3.79 -14.07
C SER A 115 15.62 -5.16 -14.42
N SER A 116 16.49 -6.16 -14.59
CA SER A 116 16.08 -7.56 -14.78
C SER A 116 15.47 -8.19 -13.53
N GLN A 117 15.66 -7.57 -12.36
CA GLN A 117 15.16 -8.06 -11.07
C GLN A 117 14.34 -6.96 -10.38
N PRO A 118 13.01 -7.08 -10.32
CA PRO A 118 12.14 -6.02 -9.81
C PRO A 118 12.17 -5.93 -8.27
N LEU A 119 12.61 -6.99 -7.58
CA LEU A 119 12.68 -7.04 -6.12
C LEU A 119 13.58 -5.97 -5.52
N ILE A 120 14.69 -5.63 -6.18
CA ILE A 120 15.60 -4.60 -5.66
C ILE A 120 14.93 -3.22 -5.67
N GLY A 121 14.24 -2.88 -6.76
CA GLY A 121 13.47 -1.64 -6.87
C GLY A 121 12.29 -1.62 -5.89
N LEU A 122 11.65 -2.76 -5.63
CA LEU A 122 10.57 -2.84 -4.63
C LEU A 122 11.09 -2.65 -3.21
N LEU A 123 12.14 -3.36 -2.80
CA LEU A 123 12.67 -3.37 -1.43
C LEU A 123 13.37 -2.06 -1.07
N PHE A 124 14.08 -1.45 -2.01
CA PHE A 124 14.90 -0.26 -1.80
C PHE A 124 14.31 0.92 -2.57
N PRO A 125 13.63 1.86 -1.90
CA PRO A 125 13.04 3.04 -2.56
C PRO A 125 14.06 3.86 -3.35
N ARG A 126 15.31 3.91 -2.85
CA ARG A 126 16.45 4.60 -3.49
C ARG A 126 16.91 3.95 -4.80
N ALA A 127 16.64 2.66 -5.00
CA ALA A 127 17.01 1.96 -6.22
C ALA A 127 16.01 2.18 -7.37
N ARG A 128 14.89 2.86 -7.11
CA ARG A 128 13.89 3.19 -8.13
C ARG A 128 14.39 4.39 -8.93
N PRO A 129 14.20 4.40 -10.27
CA PRO A 129 14.38 5.62 -11.04
C PRO A 129 13.54 6.73 -10.40
N HIS A 130 14.14 7.88 -10.09
CA HIS A 130 13.43 8.99 -9.47
C HIS A 130 12.21 9.33 -10.34
N ALA A 131 11.02 9.04 -9.81
CA ALA A 131 9.79 9.52 -10.42
C ALA A 131 9.86 11.05 -10.41
N THR A 132 9.80 11.65 -11.59
CA THR A 132 9.78 13.10 -11.73
C THR A 132 8.64 13.68 -10.87
N PRO A 133 8.85 14.81 -10.17
CA PRO A 133 7.77 15.47 -9.44
C PRO A 133 6.66 15.81 -10.44
N GLY A 134 5.50 15.15 -10.33
CA GLY A 134 4.39 15.27 -11.29
C GLY A 134 4.16 14.04 -12.18
N ALA A 135 4.91 12.95 -12.01
CA ALA A 135 4.63 11.69 -12.69
C ALA A 135 3.19 11.21 -12.39
N ASN A 136 2.48 10.80 -13.44
CA ASN A 136 1.12 10.27 -13.34
C ASN A 136 1.08 9.09 -12.34
N LEU A 137 0.01 9.02 -11.56
CA LEU A 137 -0.19 7.92 -10.62
C LEU A 137 -0.40 6.62 -11.41
N THR A 138 0.59 5.74 -11.36
CA THR A 138 0.56 4.43 -12.04
C THR A 138 0.37 3.28 -11.04
N THR A 139 -0.04 2.12 -11.54
CA THR A 139 -0.08 0.87 -10.76
C THR A 139 1.28 0.57 -10.10
N VAL A 140 2.39 0.82 -10.80
CA VAL A 140 3.74 0.65 -10.25
C VAL A 140 3.99 1.61 -9.08
N SER A 141 3.63 2.88 -9.22
CA SER A 141 3.77 3.86 -8.13
C SER A 141 2.95 3.48 -6.89
N MET A 142 1.75 2.91 -7.08
CA MET A 142 0.90 2.41 -6.00
C MET A 142 1.47 1.19 -5.30
N VAL A 143 2.03 0.23 -6.05
CA VAL A 143 2.68 -0.96 -5.48
C VAL A 143 3.96 -0.57 -4.74
N CYS A 144 4.75 0.34 -5.29
CA CYS A 144 5.91 0.93 -4.62
C CYS A 144 5.52 1.62 -3.31
N GLY A 145 4.50 2.49 -3.33
CA GLY A 145 4.00 3.16 -2.12
C GLY A 145 3.43 2.18 -1.10
N THR A 146 2.78 1.10 -1.56
CA THR A 146 2.30 0.02 -0.69
C THR A 146 3.46 -0.71 -0.02
N MET A 147 4.50 -1.05 -0.78
CA MET A 147 5.71 -1.70 -0.25
C MET A 147 6.43 -0.82 0.79
N ASP A 148 6.39 0.50 0.62
CA ASP A 148 6.99 1.46 1.56
C ASP A 148 6.15 1.64 2.83
N ALA A 149 4.83 1.47 2.72
CA ALA A 149 3.90 1.56 3.84
C ALA A 149 3.92 0.32 4.74
N ILE A 150 4.49 -0.81 4.29
CA ILE A 150 4.62 -2.02 5.11
C ILE A 150 5.49 -1.68 6.33
N PRO A 151 4.98 -1.86 7.56
CA PRO A 151 5.74 -1.60 8.76
C PRO A 151 6.98 -2.50 8.81
N ARG A 152 8.15 -1.93 8.50
CA ARG A 152 9.44 -2.55 8.72
C ARG A 152 9.73 -2.43 10.21
N ARG A 153 9.11 -3.30 11.03
CA ARG A 153 9.46 -3.37 12.45
C ARG A 153 10.97 -3.52 12.54
N GLN A 154 11.61 -2.84 13.49
CA GLN A 154 12.98 -3.15 13.88
C GLN A 154 12.96 -4.63 14.28
N PHE A 155 13.38 -5.48 13.37
CA PHE A 155 13.44 -6.90 13.61
C PHE A 155 14.45 -7.09 14.75
N THR A 156 13.98 -7.56 15.91
CA THR A 156 14.82 -8.18 16.94
C THR A 156 15.38 -9.53 16.49
N TYR A 157 15.08 -9.93 15.27
CA TYR A 157 15.63 -11.10 14.63
C TYR A 157 17.03 -10.79 14.13
N ILE A 158 18.00 -11.44 14.78
CA ILE A 158 19.40 -11.49 14.33
C ILE A 158 19.45 -12.65 13.32
N PRO A 159 19.61 -12.38 12.02
CA PRO A 159 19.66 -13.44 11.02
C PRO A 159 20.87 -14.35 11.28
N ASN A 160 20.63 -15.66 11.26
CA ASN A 160 21.68 -16.67 11.29
C ASN A 160 22.58 -16.49 10.04
N PRO A 161 23.91 -16.66 10.14
CA PRO A 161 24.80 -16.70 8.98
C PRO A 161 24.30 -17.52 7.79
N ILE A 162 23.59 -18.63 8.03
CA ILE A 162 23.00 -19.46 6.96
C ILE A 162 21.86 -18.72 6.25
N GLU A 163 21.03 -17.98 6.98
CA GLU A 163 19.92 -17.20 6.43
C GLU A 163 20.44 -16.00 5.63
N CYS A 164 21.58 -15.43 6.03
CA CYS A 164 22.30 -14.43 5.25
C CYS A 164 22.80 -14.97 3.90
N LEU A 165 23.13 -16.26 3.81
CA LEU A 165 23.51 -16.91 2.54
C LEU A 165 22.31 -17.20 1.63
N LEU A 166 21.09 -17.24 2.18
CA LEU A 166 19.84 -17.36 1.42
C LEU A 166 19.36 -16.03 0.84
N LEU A 167 19.99 -14.91 1.21
CA LEU A 167 19.72 -13.63 0.56
C LEU A 167 19.99 -13.80 -0.94
N PRO A 168 19.12 -13.27 -1.81
CA PRO A 168 19.32 -13.34 -3.24
C PRO A 168 20.45 -12.38 -3.63
N LEU A 169 21.70 -12.73 -3.31
CA LEU A 169 22.89 -11.90 -3.56
C LEU A 169 23.05 -11.59 -5.04
N ARG A 170 22.61 -12.50 -5.93
CA ARG A 170 22.49 -12.25 -7.38
C ARG A 170 21.57 -11.08 -7.77
N ALA A 171 20.69 -10.63 -6.87
CA ALA A 171 19.85 -9.44 -7.05
C ALA A 171 20.57 -8.14 -6.68
N VAL A 172 21.61 -8.25 -5.87
CA VAL A 172 22.38 -7.16 -5.28
C VAL A 172 23.72 -6.98 -6.01
N VAL A 173 24.30 -8.10 -6.43
CA VAL A 173 25.62 -8.22 -7.05
C VAL A 173 25.43 -8.58 -8.52
N ILE A 174 25.86 -7.68 -9.40
CA ILE A 174 25.94 -7.94 -10.83
C ILE A 174 27.20 -8.79 -11.05
N PRO A 175 27.11 -9.96 -11.72
CA PRO A 175 28.29 -10.76 -12.01
C PRO A 175 29.22 -9.98 -12.95
N SER A 176 30.34 -9.51 -12.42
CA SER A 176 31.44 -8.87 -13.14
C SER A 176 32.74 -9.46 -12.59
N ALA A 177 33.78 -9.57 -13.41
CA ALA A 177 35.10 -10.08 -13.00
C ALA A 177 35.70 -9.32 -11.80
N SER A 178 35.21 -8.10 -11.55
CA SER A 178 35.32 -7.39 -10.29
C SER A 178 33.95 -7.38 -9.60
N PHE A 179 33.84 -7.85 -8.35
CA PHE A 179 32.65 -7.71 -7.52
C PHE A 179 32.32 -6.21 -7.33
N ARG A 180 31.59 -5.63 -8.28
CA ARG A 180 31.08 -4.26 -8.19
C ARG A 180 29.62 -4.34 -7.77
N LEU A 181 29.30 -3.69 -6.65
CA LEU A 181 27.92 -3.34 -6.33
C LEU A 181 27.30 -2.67 -7.56
N SER A 182 26.03 -2.99 -7.82
CA SER A 182 25.24 -2.25 -8.81
C SER A 182 25.42 -0.75 -8.55
N PRO A 183 25.69 0.09 -9.57
CA PRO A 183 25.87 1.53 -9.37
C PRO A 183 24.65 2.15 -8.66
N ILE A 184 23.45 1.62 -8.93
CA ILE A 184 22.19 2.01 -8.29
C ILE A 184 22.19 1.74 -6.77
N LEU A 185 22.85 0.67 -6.32
CA LEU A 185 22.95 0.33 -4.90
C LEU A 185 24.11 1.03 -4.20
N ARG A 186 25.17 1.37 -4.94
CA ARG A 186 26.35 2.05 -4.39
C ARG A 186 26.02 3.46 -3.90
N ASP A 187 25.10 4.14 -4.58
CA ASP A 187 24.61 5.47 -4.18
C ASP A 187 23.46 5.40 -3.15
N ALA A 188 22.91 4.20 -2.89
CA ALA A 188 21.76 3.99 -2.02
C ALA A 188 22.10 3.56 -0.58
N LEU A 189 23.28 2.98 -0.36
CA LEU A 189 23.85 2.62 0.96
C LEU A 189 24.45 3.86 1.63
#